data_AF-A0AAX2JBD9-F1
#
_entry.id   AF-A0AAX2JBD9-F1
#
_cell.length_a   1.000
_cell.length_b   1.000
_cell.length_c   1.000
_cell.angle_alpha   90.00
_cell.angle_beta   90.00
_cell.angle_gamma   90.00
#
_symmetry.space_group_name_H-M   'P 1'
#
loop_
_entity.id
_entity.type
_entity.pdbx_description
1 polymer ?
#
loop_
_entity_poly.entity_id
_entity_poly.type
_entity_poly.pdbx_seq_one_letter_code
_entity_poly.pdbx_strand_id
1 'polypeptide(L)'
;MKKKVFLLKYFLPAVLLFIAFVIWAYVTSGIFVPLGIQDFFLFLFFLFGVAVFWGILEIAQNVTGDLMNGSWSQRIIFIIAAIIMIYLYKSTGRI
;
A
#
# COMPACT_ATOMS: atom_id res chain seq x y z
N MET A 1 -17.71 7.42 -6.65
CA MET A 1 -16.42 7.33 -7.36
C MET A 1 -16.64 6.98 -8.83
N LYS A 2 -15.88 7.55 -9.77
CA LYS A 2 -16.01 7.19 -11.20
C LYS A 2 -15.67 5.71 -11.40
N LYS A 3 -16.47 4.96 -12.16
CA LYS A 3 -16.29 3.50 -12.39
C LYS A 3 -14.86 3.12 -12.79
N LYS A 4 -14.24 3.91 -13.68
CA LYS A 4 -12.84 3.71 -14.12
C LYS A 4 -11.82 3.80 -12.97
N VAL A 5 -12.05 4.70 -12.01
CA VAL A 5 -11.17 4.87 -10.85
C VAL A 5 -11.30 3.68 -9.90
N PHE A 6 -12.51 3.14 -9.72
CA PHE A 6 -12.70 1.93 -8.91
C PHE A 6 -11.94 0.75 -9.47
N LEU A 7 -12.09 0.53 -10.77
CA LEU A 7 -11.46 -0.60 -11.45
C LEU A 7 -9.94 -0.51 -11.39
N LEU A 8 -9.35 0.63 -11.73
CA LEU A 8 -7.90 0.77 -11.83
C LEU A 8 -7.22 0.95 -10.46
N LYS A 9 -7.81 1.72 -9.55
CA LYS A 9 -7.17 2.08 -8.28
C LYS A 9 -7.40 1.03 -7.19
N TYR A 10 -8.50 0.29 -7.23
CA TYR A 10 -8.88 -0.64 -6.15
C TYR A 10 -9.01 -2.08 -6.62
N PHE A 11 -9.84 -2.33 -7.62
CA PHE A 11 -10.16 -3.69 -8.07
C PHE A 11 -8.94 -4.39 -8.68
N LEU A 12 -8.27 -3.76 -9.65
CA LEU A 12 -7.11 -4.34 -10.33
C LEU A 12 -5.96 -4.67 -9.36
N PRO A 13 -5.54 -3.78 -8.43
CA PRO A 13 -4.55 -4.15 -7.42
C PRO A 13 -4.99 -5.29 -6.52
N ALA A 14 -6.25 -5.33 -6.09
CA ALA A 14 -6.76 -6.42 -5.26
C ALA A 14 -6.73 -7.77 -6.01
N VAL A 15 -7.09 -7.78 -7.30
CA VAL A 15 -6.97 -8.97 -8.16
C VAL A 15 -5.51 -9.42 -8.29
N LEU A 16 -4.58 -8.49 -8.52
CA LEU A 16 -3.15 -8.81 -8.62
C LEU A 16 -2.60 -9.40 -7.32
N LEU A 17 -2.96 -8.82 -6.17
CA LEU A 17 -2.57 -9.35 -4.85
C LEU A 17 -3.13 -10.74 -4.61
N PHE A 18 -4.40 -10.95 -4.97
CA PHE A 18 -5.05 -12.26 -4.85
C PHE A 18 -4.33 -13.31 -5.71
N ILE A 19 -4.04 -13.01 -6.98
CA ILE A 19 -3.31 -13.92 -7.88
C ILE A 19 -1.91 -14.20 -7.33
N ALA A 20 -1.18 -13.18 -6.89
CA ALA A 20 0.15 -13.33 -6.31
C ALA A 20 0.13 -14.23 -5.06
N PHE A 21 -0.89 -14.07 -4.21
CA PHE A 21 -1.09 -14.92 -3.03
C PHE A 21 -1.36 -16.37 -3.41
N VAL A 22 -2.24 -16.62 -4.40
CA VAL A 22 -2.52 -17.99 -4.88
C VAL A 22 -1.27 -18.65 -5.43
N ILE A 23 -0.49 -17.93 -6.25
CA ILE A 23 0.79 -18.43 -6.78
C ILE A 23 1.76 -18.73 -5.64
N TRP A 24 1.90 -17.83 -4.68
CA TRP A 24 2.78 -18.01 -3.54
C TRP A 24 2.37 -19.21 -2.67
N ALA A 25 1.08 -19.37 -2.41
CA ALA A 25 0.53 -20.51 -1.67
C ALA A 25 0.83 -21.83 -2.38
N TYR A 26 0.69 -21.87 -3.71
CA TYR A 26 1.06 -23.04 -4.51
C TYR A 26 2.56 -23.34 -4.46
N VAL A 27 3.42 -22.33 -4.65
CA VAL A 27 4.88 -22.50 -4.62
C VAL A 27 5.38 -22.98 -3.25
N THR A 28 4.74 -22.54 -2.17
CA THR A 28 5.16 -22.87 -0.79
C THR A 28 4.62 -24.20 -0.30
N SER A 29 3.38 -24.56 -0.64
CA SER A 29 2.74 -25.79 -0.18
C SER A 29 2.87 -26.96 -1.16
N GLY A 30 3.13 -26.69 -2.44
CA GLY A 30 3.06 -27.67 -3.53
C GLY A 30 1.64 -28.14 -3.86
N ILE A 31 0.62 -27.59 -3.19
CA ILE A 31 -0.78 -28.02 -3.31
C ILE A 31 -1.58 -26.92 -4.00
N PHE A 32 -2.28 -27.29 -5.07
CA PHE A 32 -3.26 -26.41 -5.70
C PHE A 32 -4.61 -26.62 -5.04
N VAL A 33 -5.03 -25.68 -4.19
CA VAL A 33 -6.35 -25.69 -3.56
C VAL A 33 -7.36 -25.10 -4.55
N PRO A 34 -8.46 -25.82 -4.88
CA PRO A 34 -9.51 -25.29 -5.75
C PRO A 34 -10.15 -24.04 -5.15
N LEU A 35 -10.46 -23.06 -6.01
CA LEU A 35 -11.15 -21.85 -5.60
C LEU A 35 -12.54 -22.17 -5.04
N GLY A 36 -12.80 -21.73 -3.82
CA GLY A 36 -14.07 -21.88 -3.12
C GLY A 36 -14.60 -20.57 -2.55
N ILE A 37 -15.63 -20.66 -1.72
CA ILE A 37 -16.26 -19.48 -1.10
C ILE A 37 -15.30 -18.71 -0.19
N GLN A 38 -14.31 -19.39 0.39
CA GLN A 38 -13.30 -18.79 1.26
C GLN A 38 -12.42 -17.80 0.48
N ASP A 39 -12.11 -18.11 -0.78
CA ASP A 39 -11.32 -17.24 -1.66
C ASP A 39 -12.05 -15.95 -2.01
N PHE A 40 -13.38 -15.97 -2.06
CA PHE A 40 -14.17 -14.75 -2.20
C PHE A 40 -13.98 -13.81 -1.00
N PHE A 41 -14.01 -14.35 0.23
CA PHE A 41 -13.71 -13.56 1.43
C PHE A 41 -12.26 -13.07 1.46
N LEU A 42 -11.32 -13.88 0.99
CA LEU A 42 -9.92 -13.48 0.87
C LEU A 42 -9.74 -12.34 -0.14
N PHE A 43 -10.44 -12.40 -1.27
CA PHE A 43 -10.47 -11.31 -2.23
C PHE A 43 -11.04 -10.02 -1.62
N LEU A 44 -12.16 -10.11 -0.88
CA LEU A 44 -12.72 -8.96 -0.17
C LEU A 44 -11.73 -8.39 0.86
N PHE A 45 -10.97 -9.24 1.54
CA PHE A 45 -9.91 -8.82 2.45
C PHE A 45 -8.82 -8.02 1.72
N PHE A 46 -8.33 -8.49 0.57
CA PHE A 46 -7.38 -7.72 -0.24
C PHE A 46 -7.96 -6.39 -0.73
N LEU A 47 -9.21 -6.40 -1.17
CA LEU A 47 -9.90 -5.18 -1.63
C LEU A 47 -10.04 -4.15 -0.50
N PHE A 48 -10.37 -4.60 0.71
CA PHE A 48 -10.38 -3.76 1.90
C PHE A 48 -8.99 -3.22 2.23
N GLY A 49 -7.97 -4.08 2.21
CA GLY A 49 -6.58 -3.68 2.44
C GLY A 49 -6.09 -2.62 1.46
N VAL A 50 -6.39 -2.77 0.16
CA VAL A 50 -6.09 -1.77 -0.87
C VAL A 50 -6.83 -0.45 -0.61
N ALA A 51 -8.10 -0.51 -0.19
CA ALA A 51 -8.87 0.69 0.13
C ALA A 51 -8.27 1.45 1.33
N VAL A 52 -7.92 0.73 2.40
CA VAL A 52 -7.25 1.30 3.57
C VAL A 52 -5.90 1.90 3.20
N PHE A 53 -5.09 1.19 2.42
CA PHE A 53 -3.80 1.68 1.94
C PHE A 53 -3.93 3.01 1.19
N TRP A 54 -4.87 3.10 0.24
CA TRP A 54 -5.11 4.34 -0.48
C TRP A 54 -5.64 5.46 0.40
N GLY A 55 -6.50 5.16 1.37
CA GLY A 55 -7.00 6.14 2.34
C GLY A 55 -5.86 6.73 3.18
N ILE A 56 -4.98 5.86 3.70
CA ILE A 56 -3.79 6.30 4.46
C ILE A 56 -2.85 7.11 3.57
N LEU A 57 -2.62 6.66 2.33
CA LEU A 57 -1.73 7.35 1.40
C LEU A 57 -2.28 8.75 1.04
N GLU A 58 -3.59 8.88 0.84
CA GLU A 58 -4.23 10.17 0.58
C GLU A 58 -4.11 11.12 1.77
N ILE A 59 -4.30 10.63 3.00
CA ILE A 59 -4.06 11.41 4.22
C ILE A 59 -2.59 11.86 4.30
N ALA A 60 -1.64 10.94 4.07
CA ALA A 60 -0.22 11.24 4.10
C ALA A 60 0.17 12.27 3.02
N GLN A 61 -0.42 12.16 1.82
CA GLN A 61 -0.23 13.10 0.73
C GLN A 61 -0.79 14.48 1.06
N ASN A 62 -1.96 14.57 1.69
CA ASN A 62 -2.53 15.84 2.11
C ASN A 62 -1.65 16.52 3.18
N VAL A 63 -1.23 15.78 4.21
CA VAL A 63 -0.34 16.32 5.26
C VAL A 63 1.01 16.77 4.67
N THR A 64 1.59 15.97 3.77
CA THR A 64 2.86 16.32 3.12
C THR A 64 2.68 17.50 2.16
N GLY A 65 1.56 17.56 1.44
CA GLY A 65 1.20 18.66 0.55
C GLY A 65 1.01 19.98 1.30
N ASP A 66 0.35 19.94 2.46
CA ASP A 66 0.19 21.09 3.34
C ASP A 66 1.55 21.59 3.87
N LEU A 67 2.43 20.67 4.27
CA LEU A 67 3.81 20.99 4.67
C LEU A 67 4.64 21.53 3.50
N MET A 68 4.46 20.98 2.29
CA MET A 68 5.11 21.44 1.06
C MET A 68 4.55 22.74 0.53
N ASN A 69 3.33 23.13 0.87
CA ASN A 69 2.73 24.43 0.56
C ASN A 69 2.99 25.46 1.66
N GLY A 70 3.33 25.02 2.87
CA GLY A 70 3.69 25.84 4.01
C GLY A 70 4.94 26.70 3.81
N SER A 71 5.35 27.37 4.89
CA SER A 71 6.47 28.31 4.86
C SER A 71 7.78 27.63 4.43
N TRP A 72 8.71 28.40 3.85
CA TRP A 72 9.98 27.87 3.37
C TRP A 72 10.76 27.09 4.46
N SER A 73 10.64 27.52 5.72
CA SER A 73 11.19 26.83 6.88
C SER A 73 10.55 25.45 7.13
N GLN A 74 9.22 25.33 7.04
CA GLN A 74 8.52 24.05 7.24
C GLN A 74 8.92 23.00 6.19
N ARG A 75 9.08 23.42 4.93
CA ARG A 75 9.53 22.55 3.83
C ARG A 75 10.92 21.97 4.09
N ILE A 76 11.86 22.81 4.53
CA ILE A 76 13.24 22.41 4.79
C ILE A 76 13.32 21.48 6.00
N ILE A 77 12.59 21.78 7.08
CA ILE A 77 12.55 20.93 8.28
C ILE A 77 12.04 19.53 7.93
N PHE A 78 11.00 19.44 7.09
CA PHE A 78 10.48 18.14 6.64
C PHE A 78 11.50 17.34 5.83
N ILE A 79 12.20 17.97 4.88
CA ILE A 79 13.25 17.32 4.08
C ILE A 79 14.40 16.83 4.98
N ILE A 80 14.84 17.65 5.93
CA ILE A 80 15.90 17.28 6.88
C ILE A 80 15.45 16.10 7.75
N ALA A 81 14.22 16.14 8.28
CA ALA A 81 13.66 15.06 9.08
C ALA A 81 13.56 13.74 8.29
N ALA A 82 13.16 13.79 7.02
CA ALA A 82 13.10 12.62 6.15
C ALA A 82 14.50 12.03 5.90
N ILE A 83 15.51 12.86 5.64
CA ILE A 83 16.90 12.42 5.46
C ILE A 83 17.44 11.78 6.76
N ILE A 84 17.19 12.41 7.92
CA ILE A 84 17.59 11.87 9.22
C ILE A 84 16.92 10.52 9.47
N MET A 85 15.61 10.38 9.19
CA MET A 85 14.89 9.12 9.32
C MET A 85 15.51 8.02 8.45
N ILE A 86 15.82 8.31 7.18
CA ILE A 86 16.48 7.35 6.27
C ILE A 86 17.87 6.96 6.81
N TYR A 87 18.64 7.94 7.27
CA TYR A 87 19.97 7.68 7.85
C TYR A 87 19.89 6.82 9.11
N LEU A 88 18.99 7.16 10.05
CA LEU A 88 18.80 6.40 11.27
C LEU A 88 18.36 4.96 10.96
N TYR A 89 17.41 4.80 10.04
CA TYR A 89 16.91 3.48 9.62
C TYR A 89 18.03 2.61 9.04
N LYS A 90 18.93 3.21 8.24
CA LYS A 90 20.15 2.57 7.73
C LYS A 90 21.14 2.25 8.85
N SER A 91 21.36 3.16 9.80
CA SER A 91 22.30 2.97 10.91
C SER A 91 21.88 1.86 11.88
N THR A 92 20.57 1.60 12.00
CA THR A 92 20.01 0.50 12.78
C THR A 92 20.10 -0.88 12.10
N GLY A 93 20.78 -0.99 10.95
CA GLY A 93 21.09 -2.27 10.31
C GLY A 93 19.87 -3.01 9.74
N ARG A 94 18.78 -2.31 9.43
CA ARG A 94 17.57 -2.89 8.81
C ARG A 94 17.65 -2.99 7.28
N ILE A 95 18.78 -2.61 6.69
CA ILE A 95 19.18 -2.80 5.28
C ILE A 95 20.70 -3.02 5.25
#